data_AF-A0A1Y6CPY2-F1
#
_entry.id   AF-A0A1Y6CPY2-F1
#
_cell.length_a   1.000
_cell.length_b   1.000
_cell.length_c   1.000
_cell.angle_alpha   90.00
_cell.angle_beta   90.00
_cell.angle_gamma   90.00
#
_symmetry.space_group_name_H-M   'P 1'
#
loop_
_entity.id
_entity.type
_entity.pdbx_description
1 polymer ?
#
loop_
_entity_poly.entity_id
_entity_poly.type
_entity_poly.pdbx_seq_one_letter_code
_entity_poly.pdbx_strand_id
1 'polypeptide(L)'
;MWNLNKYEKLRLAVMEKLDKNAFPSNEDRAKFALDRVQQLSSSAEPTEQMECFINVMVSFSMHLDLKHLKPKQISNLMEIGTAILKINGVQKKSSHSSVLYGQLCMAKSQIHFVERDYWKALIFQQRAIQVSPKITPFGESYQEFLFGIKAYRLGYIGMALNHFETASSDEEFVYRNHALLYEIKCKRLSAYRLPMDMLGKGILQEPYWNDSDRLELQWELLRKDIDQGQNFQEMLSLVFKTSCSVPESYKLEAMLITFSHPKSAFINLIPKTKIQLRSQSDDPELKMMRKFLKTLSLCYDKSIDFSVRLGKITEVSDLPTSFSIPDFTLLAPLALCRWFLRHNNFTLAKFYFAEYSSLSLKMSMGSSYDVSKLASDIVDRPWCKGLIQDKARKTTSSEREFS
;
A
#
# COMPACT_ATOMS: atom_id res chain seq x y z
N MET A 1 -15.34 27.16 -26.36
CA MET A 1 -14.31 26.94 -25.31
C MET A 1 -14.92 26.12 -24.20
N TRP A 2 -14.22 25.09 -23.69
CA TRP A 2 -14.76 24.25 -22.61
C TRP A 2 -14.83 25.01 -21.28
N ASN A 3 -16.00 24.93 -20.64
CA ASN A 3 -16.28 25.49 -19.32
C ASN A 3 -16.45 24.34 -18.32
N LEU A 4 -15.80 24.42 -17.15
CA LEU A 4 -15.87 23.38 -16.11
C LEU A 4 -17.30 23.10 -15.63
N ASN A 5 -18.17 24.11 -15.54
CA ASN A 5 -19.57 23.92 -15.17
C ASN A 5 -20.33 23.10 -16.24
N LYS A 6 -20.02 23.32 -17.53
CA LYS A 6 -20.60 22.52 -18.62
C LYS A 6 -20.07 21.08 -18.57
N TYR A 7 -18.77 20.92 -18.30
CA TYR A 7 -18.15 19.61 -18.11
C TYR A 7 -18.80 18.84 -16.96
N GLU A 8 -18.95 19.44 -15.78
CA GLU A 8 -19.56 18.77 -14.63
C GLU A 8 -21.03 18.39 -14.88
N LYS A 9 -21.83 19.28 -15.50
CA LYS A 9 -23.21 18.95 -15.89
C LYS A 9 -23.26 17.76 -16.85
N LEU A 10 -22.39 17.74 -17.86
CA LEU A 10 -22.34 16.65 -18.82
C LEU A 10 -21.81 15.35 -18.18
N ARG A 11 -20.82 15.44 -17.29
CA ARG A 11 -20.28 14.31 -16.53
C ARG A 11 -21.37 13.63 -15.71
N LEU A 12 -22.14 14.42 -14.96
CA LEU A 12 -23.28 13.92 -14.19
C LEU A 12 -24.33 13.26 -15.09
N ALA A 13 -24.66 13.87 -16.22
CA ALA A 13 -25.60 13.29 -17.19
C ALA A 13 -25.09 11.96 -17.79
N VAL A 14 -23.78 11.84 -18.06
CA VAL A 14 -23.18 10.56 -18.52
C VAL A 14 -23.21 9.51 -17.42
N MET A 15 -22.90 9.88 -16.16
CA MET A 15 -22.97 8.94 -15.03
C MET A 15 -24.40 8.44 -14.83
N GLU A 16 -25.38 9.35 -14.86
CA GLU A 16 -26.79 9.02 -14.73
C GLU A 16 -27.28 8.09 -15.85
N LYS A 17 -26.84 8.31 -17.10
CA LYS A 17 -27.12 7.39 -18.21
C LYS A 17 -26.53 6.00 -17.95
N LEU A 18 -25.30 5.94 -17.43
CA LEU A 18 -24.64 4.68 -17.12
C LEU A 18 -25.33 3.93 -15.97
N ASP A 19 -25.89 4.65 -15.01
CA ASP A 19 -26.60 4.06 -13.87
C ASP A 19 -28.04 3.66 -14.22
N LYS A 20 -28.71 4.39 -15.12
CA LYS A 20 -30.07 4.09 -15.60
C LYS A 20 -30.11 2.92 -16.59
N ASN A 21 -29.05 2.75 -17.37
CA ASN A 21 -28.93 1.58 -18.24
C ASN A 21 -28.73 0.36 -17.34
N ALA A 22 -29.71 -0.54 -17.31
CA ALA A 22 -29.62 -1.81 -16.59
C ALA A 22 -28.62 -2.75 -17.28
N PHE A 23 -27.33 -2.48 -17.10
CA PHE A 23 -26.27 -3.34 -17.61
C PHE A 23 -26.30 -4.67 -16.85
N PRO A 24 -26.23 -5.82 -17.55
CA PRO A 24 -26.19 -7.13 -16.89
C PRO A 24 -24.97 -7.30 -15.99
N SER A 25 -23.87 -6.61 -16.31
CA SER A 25 -22.61 -6.69 -15.57
C SER A 25 -21.83 -5.36 -15.61
N ASN A 26 -20.84 -5.21 -14.73
CA ASN A 26 -19.93 -4.07 -14.75
C ASN A 26 -19.02 -4.10 -15.99
N GLU A 27 -18.73 -5.29 -16.51
CA GLU A 27 -18.00 -5.50 -17.76
C GLU A 27 -18.78 -4.97 -18.97
N ASP A 28 -20.09 -5.17 -19.02
CA ASP A 28 -20.95 -4.61 -20.06
C ASP A 28 -20.98 -3.07 -19.99
N ARG A 29 -21.03 -2.53 -18.77
CA ARG A 29 -20.94 -1.08 -18.53
C ARG A 29 -19.61 -0.51 -19.01
N ALA A 30 -18.50 -1.20 -18.74
CA ALA A 30 -17.17 -0.80 -19.20
C ALA A 30 -17.03 -0.88 -20.72
N LYS A 31 -17.57 -1.94 -21.34
CA LYS A 31 -17.61 -2.09 -22.79
C LYS A 31 -18.42 -0.96 -23.44
N PHE A 32 -19.58 -0.62 -22.90
CA PHE A 32 -20.39 0.49 -23.39
C PHE A 32 -19.61 1.81 -23.38
N ALA A 33 -18.90 2.13 -22.30
CA ALA A 33 -18.07 3.33 -22.24
C ALA A 33 -16.99 3.35 -23.34
N LEU A 34 -16.33 2.21 -23.59
CA LEU A 34 -15.32 2.09 -24.65
C LEU A 34 -15.93 2.24 -26.04
N ASP A 35 -17.11 1.65 -26.28
CA ASP A 35 -17.84 1.78 -27.56
C ASP A 35 -18.22 3.25 -27.81
N ARG A 36 -18.63 3.99 -26.76
CA ARG A 36 -18.87 5.43 -26.85
C ARG A 36 -17.61 6.22 -27.18
N VAL A 37 -16.45 5.88 -26.59
CA VAL A 37 -15.18 6.52 -26.97
C VAL A 37 -14.89 6.31 -28.46
N GLN A 38 -15.05 5.08 -28.97
CA GLN A 38 -14.81 4.78 -30.38
C GLN A 38 -15.73 5.60 -31.29
N GLN A 39 -17.03 5.62 -31.00
CA GLN A 39 -18.03 6.37 -31.77
C GLN A 39 -17.77 7.87 -31.80
N LEU A 40 -17.34 8.46 -30.67
CA LEU A 40 -17.19 9.91 -30.52
C LEU A 40 -15.78 10.42 -30.83
N SER A 41 -14.78 9.54 -30.93
CA SER A 41 -13.36 9.91 -31.09
C SER A 41 -13.07 10.74 -32.36
N SER A 42 -13.86 10.56 -33.42
CA SER A 42 -13.72 11.30 -34.68
C SER A 42 -14.64 12.51 -34.79
N SER A 43 -15.45 12.81 -33.77
CA SER A 43 -16.37 13.94 -33.82
C SER A 43 -15.63 15.27 -33.84
N ALA A 44 -16.10 16.20 -34.68
CA ALA A 44 -15.65 17.59 -34.69
C ALA A 44 -16.43 18.46 -33.67
N GLU A 45 -17.57 17.98 -33.18
CA GLU A 45 -18.45 18.75 -32.30
C GLU A 45 -17.87 18.87 -30.89
N PRO A 46 -17.65 20.08 -30.35
CA PRO A 46 -17.00 20.27 -29.05
C PRO A 46 -17.72 19.59 -27.88
N THR A 47 -19.05 19.44 -27.95
CA THR A 47 -19.85 18.77 -26.91
C THR A 47 -19.65 17.26 -26.95
N GLU A 48 -19.61 16.66 -28.15
CA GLU A 48 -19.35 15.23 -28.33
C GLU A 48 -17.92 14.86 -27.97
N GLN A 49 -16.95 15.72 -28.28
CA GLN A 49 -15.58 15.57 -27.81
C GLN A 49 -15.48 15.61 -26.28
N MET A 50 -16.27 16.46 -25.62
CA MET A 50 -16.35 16.50 -24.16
C MET A 50 -16.95 15.22 -23.59
N GLU A 51 -18.02 14.70 -24.20
CA GLU A 51 -18.59 13.41 -23.85
C GLU A 51 -17.58 12.27 -24.06
N CYS A 52 -16.81 12.30 -25.15
CA CYS A 52 -15.74 11.33 -25.42
C CYS A 52 -14.68 11.34 -24.32
N PHE A 53 -14.20 12.52 -23.92
CA PHE A 53 -13.25 12.67 -22.82
C PHE A 53 -13.80 12.15 -21.49
N ILE A 54 -15.08 12.42 -21.19
CA ILE A 54 -15.74 11.87 -19.99
C ILE A 54 -15.74 10.34 -20.04
N ASN A 55 -16.10 9.73 -21.17
CA ASN A 55 -16.09 8.28 -21.31
C ASN A 55 -14.68 7.68 -21.20
N VAL A 56 -13.63 8.38 -21.66
CA VAL A 56 -12.22 7.99 -21.41
C VAL A 56 -11.94 7.92 -19.90
N MET A 57 -12.33 8.96 -19.15
CA MET A 57 -12.14 8.99 -17.68
C MET A 57 -12.94 7.90 -16.97
N VAL A 58 -14.16 7.61 -17.43
CA VAL A 58 -15.00 6.51 -16.93
C VAL A 58 -14.35 5.16 -17.17
N SER A 59 -13.85 4.91 -18.39
CA SER A 59 -13.15 3.66 -18.72
C SER A 59 -11.92 3.46 -17.82
N PHE A 60 -11.17 4.53 -17.51
CA PHE A 60 -10.08 4.44 -16.54
C PHE A 60 -10.56 4.15 -15.13
N SER A 61 -11.63 4.81 -14.66
CA SER A 61 -12.20 4.54 -13.34
C SER A 61 -12.62 3.07 -13.20
N MET A 62 -13.34 2.54 -14.18
CA MET A 62 -13.78 1.13 -14.19
C MET A 62 -12.61 0.15 -14.32
N HIS A 63 -11.50 0.58 -14.93
CA HIS A 63 -10.30 -0.24 -15.01
C HIS A 63 -9.64 -0.46 -13.64
N LEU A 64 -9.73 0.51 -12.73
CA LEU A 64 -9.18 0.36 -11.38
C LEU A 64 -9.81 -0.82 -10.63
N ASP A 65 -11.11 -1.05 -10.85
CA ASP A 65 -11.85 -2.14 -10.21
C ASP A 65 -11.75 -3.45 -11.03
N LEU A 66 -12.01 -3.39 -12.33
CA LEU A 66 -12.19 -4.59 -13.17
C LEU A 66 -10.90 -5.08 -13.84
N LYS A 67 -9.86 -4.25 -13.90
CA LYS A 67 -8.58 -4.56 -14.58
C LYS A 67 -8.75 -5.01 -16.04
N HIS A 68 -9.78 -4.51 -16.72
CA HIS A 68 -10.24 -5.00 -18.02
C HIS A 68 -9.50 -4.44 -19.26
N LEU A 69 -8.62 -3.45 -19.09
CA LEU A 69 -7.92 -2.77 -20.19
C LEU A 69 -6.50 -3.33 -20.32
N LYS A 70 -6.06 -3.55 -21.56
CA LYS A 70 -4.68 -3.90 -21.87
C LYS A 70 -3.79 -2.63 -21.87
N PRO A 71 -2.46 -2.76 -21.65
CA PRO A 71 -1.54 -1.61 -21.67
C PRO A 71 -1.64 -0.74 -22.94
N LYS A 72 -1.81 -1.35 -24.11
CA LYS A 72 -2.00 -0.63 -25.39
C LYS A 72 -3.30 0.19 -25.40
N GLN A 73 -4.39 -0.34 -24.84
CA GLN A 73 -5.67 0.39 -24.74
C GLN A 73 -5.53 1.57 -23.79
N ILE A 74 -4.83 1.41 -22.66
CA ILE A 74 -4.54 2.50 -21.73
C ILE A 74 -3.75 3.61 -22.43
N SER A 75 -2.72 3.27 -23.21
CA SER A 75 -1.96 4.26 -24.00
C SER A 75 -2.83 4.99 -25.01
N ASN A 76 -3.61 4.25 -25.80
CA ASN A 76 -4.49 4.83 -26.81
C ASN A 76 -5.52 5.79 -26.18
N LEU A 77 -6.15 5.40 -25.06
CA LEU A 77 -7.11 6.26 -24.35
C LEU A 77 -6.44 7.54 -23.81
N MET A 78 -5.21 7.45 -23.33
CA MET A 78 -4.43 8.63 -22.91
C MET A 78 -4.12 9.57 -24.06
N GLU A 79 -3.79 9.03 -25.23
CA GLU A 79 -3.56 9.80 -26.46
C GLU A 79 -4.84 10.50 -26.92
N ILE A 80 -5.96 9.78 -26.97
CA ILE A 80 -7.29 10.33 -27.31
C ILE A 80 -7.65 11.47 -26.34
N GLY A 81 -7.58 11.22 -25.02
CA GLY A 81 -7.92 12.23 -24.02
C GLY A 81 -7.02 13.48 -24.12
N THR A 82 -5.72 13.28 -24.36
CA THR A 82 -4.76 14.39 -24.54
C THR A 82 -5.05 15.20 -25.80
N ALA A 83 -5.38 14.52 -26.91
CA ALA A 83 -5.69 15.12 -28.19
C ALA A 83 -6.98 15.95 -28.12
N ILE A 84 -8.04 15.41 -27.51
CA ILE A 84 -9.31 16.11 -27.31
C ILE A 84 -9.10 17.42 -26.55
N LEU A 85 -8.36 17.39 -25.43
CA LEU A 85 -8.08 18.59 -24.64
C LEU A 85 -7.31 19.63 -25.46
N LYS A 86 -6.35 19.18 -26.30
CA LYS A 86 -5.55 20.08 -27.15
C LYS A 86 -6.42 20.72 -28.25
N ILE A 87 -7.26 19.93 -28.94
CA ILE A 87 -8.15 20.40 -30.00
C ILE A 87 -9.14 21.45 -29.47
N ASN A 88 -9.63 21.26 -28.24
CA ASN A 88 -10.56 22.20 -27.60
C ASN A 88 -9.90 23.42 -26.95
N GLY A 89 -8.59 23.62 -27.17
CA GLY A 89 -7.85 24.78 -26.68
C GLY A 89 -7.65 24.81 -25.17
N VAL A 90 -7.76 23.67 -24.48
CA VAL A 90 -7.41 23.59 -23.06
C VAL A 90 -5.89 23.75 -22.94
N GLN A 91 -5.44 24.84 -22.32
CA GLN A 91 -4.02 25.10 -22.14
C GLN A 91 -3.54 24.52 -20.81
N LYS A 92 -2.42 23.80 -20.83
CA LYS A 92 -1.74 23.37 -19.60
C LYS A 92 -1.26 24.59 -18.82
N LYS A 93 -1.25 24.51 -17.48
CA LYS A 93 -0.76 25.53 -16.53
C LYS A 93 -1.54 26.85 -16.45
N SER A 94 -1.90 27.45 -17.59
CA SER A 94 -2.47 28.79 -17.65
C SER A 94 -3.98 28.82 -17.51
N SER A 95 -4.70 27.83 -18.05
CA SER A 95 -6.17 27.81 -18.09
C SER A 95 -6.78 27.22 -16.82
N HIS A 96 -7.94 27.69 -16.40
CA HIS A 96 -8.69 27.10 -15.29
C HIS A 96 -9.10 25.65 -15.60
N SER A 97 -9.41 25.36 -16.88
CA SER A 97 -9.71 24.02 -17.38
C SER A 97 -8.48 23.08 -17.45
N SER A 98 -7.27 23.55 -17.08
CA SER A 98 -6.08 22.68 -17.03
C SER A 98 -6.22 21.51 -16.07
N VAL A 99 -7.14 21.63 -15.10
CA VAL A 99 -7.49 20.55 -14.16
C VAL A 99 -7.89 19.26 -14.87
N LEU A 100 -8.44 19.33 -16.09
CA LEU A 100 -8.78 18.15 -16.88
C LEU A 100 -7.54 17.37 -17.34
N TYR A 101 -6.44 18.06 -17.68
CA TYR A 101 -5.16 17.39 -17.91
C TYR A 101 -4.63 16.74 -16.63
N GLY A 102 -4.83 17.42 -15.49
CA GLY A 102 -4.46 16.91 -14.19
C GLY A 102 -5.23 15.63 -13.85
N GLN A 103 -6.55 15.62 -14.00
CA GLN A 103 -7.42 14.45 -13.81
C GLN A 103 -6.99 13.28 -14.70
N LEU A 104 -6.68 13.52 -15.97
CA LEU A 104 -6.19 12.49 -16.88
C LEU A 104 -4.86 11.88 -16.41
N CYS A 105 -3.92 12.71 -15.93
CA CYS A 105 -2.66 12.23 -15.35
C CYS A 105 -2.89 11.47 -14.03
N MET A 106 -3.83 11.91 -13.20
CA MET A 106 -4.21 11.22 -11.96
C MET A 106 -4.80 9.84 -12.23
N ALA A 107 -5.69 9.70 -13.22
CA ALA A 107 -6.23 8.40 -13.61
C ALA A 107 -5.09 7.43 -13.97
N LYS A 108 -4.12 7.87 -14.80
CA LYS A 108 -2.95 7.07 -15.12
C LYS A 108 -2.06 6.75 -13.92
N SER A 109 -1.92 7.68 -12.97
CA SER A 109 -1.21 7.42 -11.72
C SER A 109 -1.89 6.28 -10.93
N GLN A 110 -3.22 6.29 -10.81
CA GLN A 110 -3.96 5.25 -10.11
C GLN A 110 -3.87 3.88 -10.80
N ILE A 111 -3.89 3.85 -12.14
CA ILE A 111 -3.68 2.61 -12.90
C ILE A 111 -2.32 2.00 -12.56
N HIS A 112 -1.25 2.79 -12.64
CA HIS A 112 0.09 2.32 -12.26
C HIS A 112 0.19 1.93 -10.78
N PHE A 113 -0.56 2.60 -9.89
CA PHE A 113 -0.62 2.22 -8.48
C PHE A 113 -1.23 0.83 -8.28
N VAL A 114 -2.35 0.51 -8.95
CA VAL A 114 -3.00 -0.81 -8.91
C VAL A 114 -2.13 -1.88 -9.58
N GLU A 115 -1.37 -1.52 -10.61
CA GLU A 115 -0.34 -2.36 -11.25
C GLU A 115 0.94 -2.53 -10.39
N ARG A 116 1.02 -1.86 -9.24
CA ARG A 116 2.17 -1.84 -8.32
C ARG A 116 3.45 -1.22 -8.90
N ASP A 117 3.32 -0.40 -9.93
CA ASP A 117 4.39 0.45 -10.44
C ASP A 117 4.37 1.81 -9.72
N TYR A 118 4.75 1.80 -8.45
CA TYR A 118 4.64 2.97 -7.57
C TYR A 118 5.47 4.16 -8.05
N TRP A 119 6.60 3.92 -8.71
CA TRP A 119 7.43 5.00 -9.27
C TRP A 119 6.76 5.69 -10.44
N LYS A 120 6.22 4.94 -11.42
CA LYS A 120 5.43 5.56 -12.48
C LYS A 120 4.19 6.26 -11.92
N ALA A 121 3.55 5.67 -10.91
CA ALA A 121 2.41 6.29 -10.25
C ALA A 121 2.77 7.65 -9.64
N LEU A 122 3.92 7.78 -8.96
CA LEU A 122 4.43 9.05 -8.42
C LEU A 122 4.72 10.08 -9.53
N ILE A 123 5.39 9.67 -10.60
CA ILE A 123 5.72 10.55 -11.72
C ILE A 123 4.45 11.14 -12.35
N PHE A 124 3.42 10.31 -12.57
CA PHE A 124 2.16 10.78 -13.14
C PHE A 124 1.36 11.67 -12.19
N GLN A 125 1.42 11.40 -10.89
CA GLN A 125 0.81 12.27 -9.89
C GLN A 125 1.50 13.65 -9.86
N GLN A 126 2.83 13.69 -9.82
CA GLN A 126 3.58 14.94 -9.88
C GLN A 126 3.30 15.70 -11.18
N ARG A 127 3.19 14.99 -12.30
CA ARG A 127 2.81 15.58 -13.58
C ARG A 127 1.40 16.18 -13.53
N ALA A 128 0.44 15.56 -12.83
CA ALA A 128 -0.91 16.09 -12.68
C ALA A 128 -0.92 17.49 -12.03
N ILE A 129 -0.11 17.66 -10.97
CA ILE A 129 0.08 18.94 -10.28
C ILE A 129 0.76 19.95 -11.22
N GLN A 130 1.84 19.54 -11.89
CA GLN A 130 2.58 20.43 -12.80
C GLN A 130 1.76 20.94 -13.99
N VAL A 131 0.82 20.13 -14.51
CA VAL A 131 -0.04 20.55 -15.63
C VAL A 131 -1.25 21.37 -15.17
N SER A 132 -1.60 21.33 -13.88
CA SER A 132 -2.71 22.07 -13.28
C SER A 132 -2.32 22.75 -11.95
N PRO A 133 -1.41 23.73 -11.98
CA PRO A 133 -0.91 24.38 -10.76
C PRO A 133 -1.94 25.32 -10.12
N LYS A 134 -2.95 25.79 -10.87
CA LYS A 134 -3.98 26.70 -10.36
C LYS A 134 -5.08 25.99 -9.57
N ILE A 135 -5.37 24.74 -9.94
CA ILE A 135 -6.38 23.91 -9.31
C ILE A 135 -5.82 22.50 -9.24
N THR A 136 -5.52 22.08 -8.03
CA THR A 136 -5.07 20.72 -7.76
C THR A 136 -6.23 19.75 -8.03
N PRO A 137 -6.05 18.75 -8.92
CA PRO A 137 -7.10 17.77 -9.19
C PRO A 137 -7.52 17.08 -7.89
N PHE A 138 -8.81 17.10 -7.59
CA PHE A 138 -9.42 16.52 -6.38
C PHE A 138 -9.01 17.17 -5.05
N GLY A 139 -8.35 18.33 -5.08
CA GLY A 139 -7.89 19.03 -3.89
C GLY A 139 -6.50 18.63 -3.42
N GLU A 140 -5.88 19.49 -2.60
CA GLU A 140 -4.52 19.32 -2.09
C GLU A 140 -4.42 18.16 -1.11
N SER A 141 -5.31 18.09 -0.12
CA SER A 141 -5.36 17.02 0.90
C SER A 141 -5.44 15.62 0.27
N TYR A 142 -6.18 15.48 -0.85
CA TYR A 142 -6.24 14.22 -1.59
C TYR A 142 -4.93 13.87 -2.30
N GLN A 143 -4.22 14.86 -2.87
CA GLN A 143 -2.90 14.61 -3.46
C GLN A 143 -1.89 14.19 -2.40
N GLU A 144 -1.85 14.90 -1.27
CA GLU A 144 -0.99 14.58 -0.15
C GLU A 144 -1.25 13.16 0.36
N PHE A 145 -2.52 12.81 0.59
CA PHE A 145 -2.91 11.45 0.96
C PHE A 145 -2.40 10.39 -0.03
N LEU A 146 -2.55 10.64 -1.34
CA LEU A 146 -2.10 9.73 -2.38
C LEU A 146 -0.57 9.64 -2.53
N PHE A 147 0.16 10.72 -2.29
CA PHE A 147 1.62 10.69 -2.20
C PHE A 147 2.06 9.88 -0.98
N GLY A 148 1.41 10.11 0.16
CA GLY A 148 1.60 9.36 1.40
C GLY A 148 1.46 7.85 1.18
N ILE A 149 0.38 7.39 0.54
CA ILE A 149 0.18 5.96 0.25
C ILE A 149 1.31 5.40 -0.62
N LYS A 150 1.73 6.11 -1.67
CA LYS A 150 2.79 5.63 -2.56
C LYS A 150 4.15 5.58 -1.86
N ALA A 151 4.48 6.62 -1.09
CA ALA A 151 5.69 6.65 -0.26
C ALA A 151 5.67 5.51 0.77
N TYR A 152 4.53 5.25 1.41
CA TYR A 152 4.32 4.14 2.34
C TYR A 152 4.59 2.80 1.67
N ARG A 153 3.98 2.52 0.51
CA ARG A 153 4.20 1.27 -0.26
C ARG A 153 5.65 1.07 -0.70
N LEU A 154 6.37 2.16 -0.96
CA LEU A 154 7.80 2.12 -1.26
C LEU A 154 8.68 2.00 -0.01
N GLY A 155 8.12 2.01 1.20
CA GLY A 155 8.84 1.93 2.48
C GLY A 155 9.54 3.22 2.89
N TYR A 156 9.21 4.37 2.28
CA TYR A 156 9.72 5.69 2.66
C TYR A 156 8.84 6.32 3.75
N ILE A 157 8.85 5.70 4.94
CA ILE A 157 7.90 5.99 6.02
C ILE A 157 7.95 7.45 6.50
N GLY A 158 9.13 8.05 6.61
CA GLY A 158 9.25 9.46 7.00
C GLY A 158 8.60 10.43 6.01
N MET A 159 8.75 10.18 4.71
CA MET A 159 8.06 10.97 3.68
C MET A 159 6.56 10.74 3.72
N ALA A 160 6.16 9.48 3.87
CA ALA A 160 4.75 9.11 3.96
C ALA A 160 4.07 9.82 5.14
N LEU A 161 4.73 9.85 6.30
CA LEU A 161 4.26 10.53 7.50
C LEU A 161 3.95 12.00 7.25
N ASN A 162 4.90 12.75 6.67
CA ASN A 162 4.71 14.18 6.38
C ASN A 162 3.49 14.44 5.49
N HIS A 163 3.32 13.61 4.46
CA HIS A 163 2.18 13.70 3.55
C HIS A 163 0.84 13.37 4.26
N PHE A 164 0.82 12.37 5.14
CA PHE A 164 -0.38 12.03 5.90
C PHE A 164 -0.75 13.09 6.93
N GLU A 165 0.24 13.69 7.63
CA GLU A 165 0.01 14.80 8.56
C GLU A 165 -0.55 16.04 7.84
N THR A 166 -0.06 16.32 6.63
CA THR A 166 -0.59 17.41 5.80
C THR A 166 -2.03 17.10 5.38
N ALA A 167 -2.30 15.89 4.89
CA ALA A 167 -3.64 15.49 4.47
C ALA A 167 -4.67 15.42 5.62
N SER A 168 -4.24 15.01 6.82
CA SER A 168 -5.12 14.87 7.99
C SER A 168 -5.41 16.20 8.71
N SER A 169 -4.62 17.25 8.40
CA SER A 169 -4.82 18.60 8.95
C SER A 169 -6.08 19.30 8.43
N ASP A 170 -6.60 18.86 7.29
CA ASP A 170 -7.84 19.38 6.70
C ASP A 170 -9.06 18.62 7.26
N GLU A 171 -9.85 19.30 8.11
CA GLU A 171 -11.03 18.73 8.77
C GLU A 171 -12.15 18.34 7.80
N GLU A 172 -12.22 18.99 6.63
CA GLU A 172 -13.25 18.73 5.61
C GLU A 172 -12.83 17.59 4.66
N PHE A 173 -11.61 17.07 4.79
CA PHE A 173 -11.11 16.04 3.90
C PHE A 173 -11.83 14.70 4.11
N VAL A 174 -12.53 14.24 3.07
CA VAL A 174 -13.33 13.01 3.08
C VAL A 174 -12.54 11.76 3.54
N TYR A 175 -11.24 11.69 3.26
CA TYR A 175 -10.38 10.57 3.66
C TYR A 175 -9.50 10.88 4.88
N ARG A 176 -9.83 11.90 5.68
CA ARG A 176 -9.07 12.29 6.87
C ARG A 176 -8.80 11.13 7.82
N ASN A 177 -9.81 10.31 8.14
CA ASN A 177 -9.63 9.16 9.03
C ASN A 177 -8.64 8.14 8.46
N HIS A 178 -8.66 7.92 7.15
CA HIS A 178 -7.70 7.03 6.49
C HIS A 178 -6.29 7.62 6.55
N ALA A 179 -6.13 8.93 6.33
CA ALA A 179 -4.85 9.62 6.49
C ALA A 179 -4.31 9.47 7.92
N LEU A 180 -5.16 9.67 8.95
CA LEU A 180 -4.80 9.46 10.36
C LEU A 180 -4.39 8.01 10.66
N LEU A 181 -5.09 7.02 10.12
CA LEU A 181 -4.71 5.61 10.27
C LEU A 181 -3.33 5.33 9.67
N TYR A 182 -3.05 5.87 8.49
CA TYR A 182 -1.73 5.73 7.88
C TYR A 182 -0.65 6.52 8.63
N GLU A 183 -0.97 7.66 9.20
CA GLU A 183 -0.09 8.42 10.08
C GLU A 183 0.31 7.57 11.29
N ILE A 184 -0.65 6.89 11.93
CA ILE A 184 -0.41 5.97 13.05
C ILE A 184 0.49 4.81 12.63
N LYS A 185 0.21 4.17 11.47
CA LYS A 185 1.07 3.13 10.89
C LYS A 185 2.50 3.63 10.67
N CYS A 186 2.64 4.82 10.11
CA CYS A 186 3.94 5.43 9.87
C CYS A 186 4.65 5.73 11.19
N LYS A 187 3.95 6.24 12.22
CA LYS A 187 4.50 6.48 13.55
C LYS A 187 4.97 5.21 14.22
N ARG A 188 4.28 4.08 14.07
CA ARG A 188 4.76 2.76 14.54
C ARG A 188 6.05 2.33 13.83
N LEU A 189 6.12 2.52 12.50
CA LEU A 189 7.25 2.10 11.67
C LEU A 189 8.40 3.12 11.59
N SER A 190 8.19 4.34 12.05
CA SER A 190 9.25 5.34 12.24
C SER A 190 9.71 5.20 13.69
N ALA A 191 11.01 5.10 13.99
CA ALA A 191 11.44 4.97 15.39
C ALA A 191 11.09 6.20 16.27
N TYR A 192 10.42 7.22 15.72
CA TYR A 192 9.79 8.33 16.42
C TYR A 192 8.62 7.82 17.26
N ARG A 193 8.95 7.47 18.50
CA ARG A 193 7.99 7.14 19.57
C ARG A 193 7.27 8.40 20.07
N LEU A 194 6.54 9.10 19.21
CA LEU A 194 5.45 9.91 19.74
C LEU A 194 4.45 8.96 20.42
N PRO A 195 3.83 9.35 21.55
CA PRO A 195 2.88 8.48 22.23
C PRO A 195 1.67 8.27 21.33
N MET A 196 1.67 7.17 20.56
CA MET A 196 0.50 6.70 19.82
C MET A 196 -0.73 6.55 20.74
N ASP A 197 -0.52 6.47 22.06
CA ASP A 197 -1.57 6.43 23.07
C ASP A 197 -2.44 7.69 23.09
N MET A 198 -1.85 8.87 22.84
CA MET A 198 -2.58 10.14 22.83
C MET A 198 -3.48 10.26 21.59
N LEU A 199 -2.98 9.84 20.43
CA LEU A 199 -3.75 9.84 19.19
C LEU A 199 -4.79 8.70 19.19
N GLY A 200 -4.39 7.46 19.43
CA GLY A 200 -5.27 6.30 19.28
C GLY A 200 -6.42 6.23 20.30
N LYS A 201 -6.19 6.58 21.57
CA LYS A 201 -7.25 6.49 22.60
C LYS A 201 -8.26 7.64 22.51
N GLY A 202 -7.81 8.84 22.13
CA GLY A 202 -8.72 9.96 21.85
C GLY A 202 -9.62 9.66 20.66
N ILE A 203 -9.03 9.12 19.59
CA ILE A 203 -9.73 8.76 18.34
C ILE A 203 -10.80 7.68 18.54
N LEU A 204 -10.52 6.63 19.33
CA LEU A 204 -11.51 5.56 19.58
C LEU A 204 -12.80 6.07 20.24
N GLN A 205 -12.76 7.22 20.90
CA GLN A 205 -13.92 7.81 21.56
C GLN A 205 -14.72 8.75 20.63
N GLU A 206 -14.21 9.06 19.45
CA GLU A 206 -14.87 9.95 18.51
C GLU A 206 -16.02 9.24 17.80
N PRO A 207 -17.21 9.85 17.66
CA PRO A 207 -18.41 9.18 17.14
C PRO A 207 -18.37 8.96 15.62
N TYR A 208 -17.52 9.67 14.88
CA TYR A 208 -17.54 9.72 13.41
C TYR A 208 -16.70 8.62 12.71
N TRP A 209 -16.09 7.71 13.47
CA TRP A 209 -15.33 6.58 12.93
C TRP A 209 -16.26 5.39 12.63
N ASN A 210 -16.18 4.88 11.40
CA ASN A 210 -16.89 3.65 11.01
C ASN A 210 -16.20 2.41 11.62
N ASP A 211 -16.91 1.28 11.64
CA ASP A 211 -16.42 0.04 12.27
C ASP A 211 -15.13 -0.49 11.63
N SER A 212 -14.95 -0.28 10.32
CA SER A 212 -13.73 -0.71 9.60
C SER A 212 -12.51 0.07 10.07
N ASP A 213 -12.62 1.40 10.17
CA ASP A 213 -11.54 2.26 10.62
C ASP A 213 -11.21 2.01 12.11
N ARG A 214 -12.22 1.73 12.93
CA ARG A 214 -12.03 1.34 14.34
C ARG A 214 -11.28 0.01 14.47
N LEU A 215 -11.64 -0.98 13.66
CA LEU A 215 -10.98 -2.28 13.66
C LEU A 215 -9.51 -2.14 13.23
N GLU A 216 -9.21 -1.30 12.24
CA GLU A 216 -7.84 -0.99 11.82
C GLU A 216 -7.04 -0.31 12.93
N LEU A 217 -7.63 0.66 13.63
CA LEU A 217 -6.98 1.31 14.75
C LEU A 217 -6.70 0.32 15.90
N GLN A 218 -7.66 -0.55 16.23
CA GLN A 218 -7.47 -1.61 17.23
C GLN A 218 -6.33 -2.55 16.83
N TRP A 219 -6.23 -2.90 15.55
CA TRP A 219 -5.13 -3.70 15.03
C TRP A 219 -3.78 -3.01 15.24
N GLU A 220 -3.65 -1.74 14.86
CA GLU A 220 -2.39 -0.99 15.02
C GLU A 220 -1.97 -0.78 16.48
N LEU A 221 -2.93 -0.58 17.40
CA LEU A 221 -2.65 -0.51 18.84
C LEU A 221 -2.13 -1.85 19.37
N LEU A 222 -2.74 -2.95 18.94
CA LEU A 222 -2.28 -4.29 19.32
C LEU A 222 -0.89 -4.62 18.76
N ARG A 223 -0.59 -4.14 17.55
CA ARG A 223 0.74 -4.25 16.94
C ARG A 223 1.79 -3.49 17.74
N LYS A 224 1.47 -2.27 18.18
CA LYS A 224 2.32 -1.50 19.08
C LYS A 224 2.59 -2.24 20.40
N ASP A 225 1.59 -2.86 21.00
CA ASP A 225 1.78 -3.62 22.24
C ASP A 225 2.70 -4.83 22.03
N ILE A 226 2.59 -5.51 20.89
CA ILE A 226 3.51 -6.60 20.50
C ILE A 226 4.94 -6.08 20.35
N ASP A 227 5.13 -4.92 19.74
CA ASP A 227 6.45 -4.30 19.60
C ASP A 227 7.05 -3.93 20.99
N GLN A 228 6.21 -3.84 22.04
CA GLN A 228 6.61 -3.68 23.44
C GLN A 228 6.75 -5.01 24.21
N GLY A 229 6.56 -6.15 23.54
CA GLY A 229 6.62 -7.49 24.12
C GLY A 229 5.36 -7.93 24.86
N GLN A 230 4.23 -7.23 24.67
CA GLN A 230 2.96 -7.47 25.35
C GLN A 230 1.90 -8.05 24.38
N ASN A 231 0.78 -8.53 24.91
CA ASN A 231 -0.49 -8.80 24.21
C ASN A 231 -0.47 -9.73 22.98
N PHE A 232 0.57 -10.56 22.82
CA PHE A 232 0.65 -11.51 21.71
C PHE A 232 -0.52 -12.53 21.68
N GLN A 233 -0.97 -12.99 22.85
CA GLN A 233 -2.14 -13.90 22.94
C GLN A 233 -3.45 -13.21 22.56
N GLU A 234 -3.58 -11.92 22.85
CA GLU A 234 -4.74 -11.13 22.49
C GLU A 234 -4.84 -10.96 20.96
N MET A 235 -3.71 -10.72 20.29
CA MET A 235 -3.63 -10.75 18.83
C MET A 235 -4.13 -12.08 18.27
N LEU A 236 -3.56 -13.19 18.70
CA LEU A 236 -4.00 -14.51 18.21
C LEU A 236 -5.48 -14.76 18.50
N SER A 237 -5.98 -14.30 19.64
CA SER A 237 -7.40 -14.38 20.00
C SER A 237 -8.27 -13.58 19.03
N LEU A 238 -7.88 -12.36 18.68
CA LEU A 238 -8.61 -11.51 17.75
C LEU A 238 -8.75 -12.16 16.36
N VAL A 239 -7.67 -12.73 15.82
CA VAL A 239 -7.66 -13.27 14.45
C VAL A 239 -8.10 -14.72 14.33
N PHE A 240 -7.92 -15.52 15.39
CA PHE A 240 -8.22 -16.95 15.36
C PHE A 240 -9.43 -17.39 16.18
N LYS A 241 -10.12 -16.50 16.93
CA LYS A 241 -11.45 -16.83 17.47
C LYS A 241 -12.46 -16.98 16.33
N THR A 242 -13.34 -17.98 16.44
CA THR A 242 -14.26 -18.41 15.37
C THR A 242 -15.39 -17.43 15.08
N SER A 243 -15.65 -16.46 15.95
CA SER A 243 -16.78 -15.52 15.85
C SER A 243 -16.46 -14.17 15.20
N CYS A 244 -15.17 -13.83 15.01
CA CYS A 244 -14.79 -12.51 14.48
C CYS A 244 -14.44 -12.59 12.99
N SER A 245 -15.23 -11.92 12.15
CA SER A 245 -14.93 -11.72 10.74
C SER A 245 -13.88 -10.61 10.58
N VAL A 246 -12.61 -10.94 10.79
CA VAL A 246 -11.50 -10.01 10.55
C VAL A 246 -10.94 -10.15 9.12
N PRO A 247 -10.36 -9.06 8.56
CA PRO A 247 -9.68 -9.09 7.28
C PRO A 247 -8.65 -10.20 7.18
N GLU A 248 -8.51 -10.77 5.98
CA GLU A 248 -7.55 -11.85 5.76
C GLU A 248 -6.10 -11.38 5.94
N SER A 249 -5.81 -10.12 5.58
CA SER A 249 -4.51 -9.48 5.80
C SER A 249 -4.03 -9.60 7.24
N TYR A 250 -4.91 -9.41 8.23
CA TYR A 250 -4.54 -9.51 9.65
C TYR A 250 -4.16 -10.94 10.04
N LYS A 251 -4.87 -11.94 9.50
CA LYS A 251 -4.55 -13.36 9.75
C LYS A 251 -3.17 -13.70 9.22
N LEU A 252 -2.87 -13.25 8.00
CA LEU A 252 -1.56 -13.45 7.36
C LEU A 252 -0.47 -12.71 8.13
N GLU A 253 -0.71 -11.46 8.54
CA GLU A 253 0.23 -10.68 9.35
C GLU A 253 0.50 -11.34 10.69
N ALA A 254 -0.53 -11.76 11.43
CA ALA A 254 -0.41 -12.46 12.70
C ALA A 254 0.45 -13.72 12.58
N MET A 255 0.29 -14.48 11.49
CA MET A 255 1.14 -15.64 11.21
C MET A 255 2.59 -15.22 10.98
N LEU A 256 2.85 -14.17 10.19
CA LEU A 256 4.21 -13.65 9.97
C LEU A 256 4.86 -13.18 11.28
N ILE A 257 4.13 -12.44 12.12
CA ILE A 257 4.61 -12.00 13.44
C ILE A 257 4.95 -13.23 14.29
N THR A 258 4.08 -14.25 14.28
CA THR A 258 4.30 -15.49 15.02
C THR A 258 5.56 -16.23 14.56
N PHE A 259 5.79 -16.35 13.25
CA PHE A 259 7.00 -16.98 12.71
C PHE A 259 8.26 -16.16 13.00
N SER A 260 8.13 -14.83 13.04
CA SER A 260 9.19 -13.85 13.32
C SER A 260 9.55 -13.74 14.80
N HIS A 261 8.63 -14.12 15.70
CA HIS A 261 8.79 -13.98 17.14
C HIS A 261 9.96 -14.85 17.67
N PRO A 262 10.75 -14.41 18.66
CA PRO A 262 11.86 -15.21 19.22
C PRO A 262 11.41 -16.57 19.77
N LYS A 263 10.35 -16.58 20.58
CA LYS A 263 9.78 -17.79 21.21
C LYS A 263 9.06 -18.68 20.19
N SER A 264 9.60 -19.87 19.92
CA SER A 264 9.00 -20.85 19.00
C SER A 264 7.69 -21.46 19.50
N ALA A 265 7.42 -21.41 20.80
CA ALA A 265 6.19 -21.92 21.41
C ALA A 265 4.92 -21.31 20.80
N PHE A 266 5.00 -20.06 20.33
CA PHE A 266 3.88 -19.36 19.70
C PHE A 266 3.46 -19.94 18.35
N ILE A 267 4.36 -20.63 17.63
CA ILE A 267 4.01 -21.30 16.38
C ILE A 267 2.95 -22.38 16.62
N ASN A 268 2.99 -23.04 17.77
CA ASN A 268 2.02 -24.07 18.14
C ASN A 268 0.63 -23.51 18.43
N LEU A 269 0.49 -22.19 18.62
CA LEU A 269 -0.79 -21.53 18.82
C LEU A 269 -1.52 -21.24 17.50
N ILE A 270 -0.83 -21.35 16.35
CA ILE A 270 -1.47 -21.22 15.04
C ILE A 270 -2.29 -22.50 14.78
N PRO A 271 -3.61 -22.40 14.56
CA PRO A 271 -4.42 -23.60 14.33
C PRO A 271 -4.01 -24.31 13.04
N LYS A 272 -3.58 -25.58 13.14
CA LYS A 272 -3.12 -26.40 12.01
C LYS A 272 -4.16 -26.49 10.88
N THR A 273 -5.44 -26.58 11.24
CA THR A 273 -6.58 -26.63 10.31
C THR A 273 -6.85 -25.29 9.61
N LYS A 274 -6.40 -24.16 10.16
CA LYS A 274 -6.61 -22.81 9.58
C LYS A 274 -5.51 -22.36 8.63
N ILE A 275 -4.40 -23.09 8.52
CA ILE A 275 -3.41 -22.89 7.44
C ILE A 275 -4.00 -23.28 6.08
N GLN A 276 -5.11 -24.03 6.07
CA GLN A 276 -6.04 -24.09 4.95
C GLN A 276 -6.91 -22.82 4.93
N LEU A 277 -6.27 -21.65 4.84
CA LEU A 277 -6.98 -20.43 4.49
C LEU A 277 -7.62 -20.71 3.12
N ARG A 278 -8.94 -20.94 3.06
CA ARG A 278 -9.66 -20.93 1.78
C ARG A 278 -9.61 -19.49 1.28
N SER A 279 -9.22 -19.29 0.02
CA SER A 279 -9.10 -17.95 -0.54
C SER A 279 -10.48 -17.34 -0.65
N GLN A 280 -10.74 -16.30 0.13
CA GLN A 280 -11.89 -15.42 -0.10
C GLN A 280 -11.46 -14.19 -0.89
N SER A 281 -10.19 -13.79 -0.79
CA SER A 281 -9.68 -12.65 -1.53
C SER A 281 -9.13 -13.04 -2.91
N ASP A 282 -9.45 -12.22 -3.90
CA ASP A 282 -8.84 -12.25 -5.21
C ASP A 282 -7.55 -11.41 -5.32
N ASP A 283 -7.17 -10.73 -4.24
CA ASP A 283 -5.95 -9.92 -4.19
C ASP A 283 -4.70 -10.78 -4.47
N PRO A 284 -3.94 -10.48 -5.54
CA PRO A 284 -2.70 -11.19 -5.86
C PRO A 284 -1.66 -11.16 -4.75
N GLU A 285 -1.60 -10.09 -3.93
CA GLU A 285 -0.65 -10.01 -2.81
C GLU A 285 -0.98 -11.03 -1.74
N LEU A 286 -2.25 -11.11 -1.35
CA LEU A 286 -2.70 -12.03 -0.31
C LEU A 286 -2.56 -13.48 -0.79
N LYS A 287 -2.76 -13.75 -2.10
CA LYS A 287 -2.47 -15.06 -2.71
C LYS A 287 -0.98 -15.43 -2.60
N MET A 288 -0.06 -14.51 -2.95
CA MET A 288 1.39 -14.73 -2.80
C MET A 288 1.79 -14.93 -1.33
N MET A 289 1.25 -14.10 -0.44
CA MET A 289 1.53 -14.17 1.00
C MET A 289 1.05 -15.50 1.59
N ARG A 290 -0.13 -15.96 1.20
CA ARG A 290 -0.64 -17.28 1.61
C ARG A 290 0.25 -18.40 1.13
N LYS A 291 0.71 -18.34 -0.14
CA LYS A 291 1.68 -19.32 -0.67
C LYS A 291 2.93 -19.35 0.20
N PHE A 292 3.51 -18.17 0.48
CA PHE A 292 4.69 -18.02 1.34
C PHE A 292 4.47 -18.63 2.74
N LEU A 293 3.41 -18.23 3.44
CA LEU A 293 3.10 -18.68 4.79
C LEU A 293 2.75 -20.16 4.89
N LYS A 294 2.03 -20.70 3.90
CA LYS A 294 1.72 -22.13 3.83
C LYS A 294 2.99 -22.96 3.69
N THR A 295 3.89 -22.53 2.80
CA THR A 295 5.19 -23.17 2.61
C THR A 295 6.04 -23.08 3.87
N LEU A 296 6.16 -21.88 4.46
CA LEU A 296 6.93 -21.67 5.69
C LEU A 296 6.39 -22.53 6.83
N SER A 297 5.07 -22.58 7.01
CA SER A 297 4.43 -23.40 8.04
C SER A 297 4.71 -24.89 7.85
N LEU A 298 4.67 -25.39 6.61
CA LEU A 298 5.03 -26.77 6.28
C LEU A 298 6.48 -27.07 6.66
N CYS A 299 7.38 -26.10 6.50
CA CYS A 299 8.78 -26.26 6.85
C CYS A 299 9.04 -26.29 8.38
N TYR A 300 8.04 -26.01 9.22
CA TYR A 300 8.11 -26.26 10.66
C TYR A 300 7.68 -27.67 11.06
N ASP A 301 7.11 -28.45 10.14
CA ASP A 301 6.77 -29.85 10.39
C ASP A 301 8.05 -30.71 10.42
N LYS A 302 8.40 -31.20 11.62
CA LYS A 302 9.59 -32.01 11.84
C LYS A 302 9.50 -33.41 11.23
N SER A 303 8.30 -33.85 10.82
CA SER A 303 8.13 -35.14 10.13
C SER A 303 8.61 -35.09 8.67
N ILE A 304 8.79 -33.89 8.10
CA ILE A 304 9.25 -33.69 6.74
C ILE A 304 10.77 -33.59 6.74
N ASP A 305 11.42 -34.34 5.83
CA ASP A 305 12.87 -34.32 5.69
C ASP A 305 13.42 -32.90 5.47
N PHE A 306 14.58 -32.61 6.06
CA PHE A 306 15.16 -31.27 6.00
C PHE A 306 15.48 -30.82 4.57
N SER A 307 15.94 -31.73 3.70
CA SER A 307 16.25 -31.39 2.29
C SER A 307 15.01 -30.97 1.53
N VAL A 308 13.89 -31.65 1.76
CA VAL A 308 12.58 -31.32 1.18
C VAL A 308 12.10 -29.96 1.68
N ARG A 309 12.22 -29.71 3.00
CA ARG A 309 11.86 -28.41 3.58
C ARG A 309 12.72 -27.27 3.03
N LEU A 310 14.03 -27.48 2.88
CA LEU A 310 14.93 -26.50 2.29
C LEU A 310 14.56 -26.20 0.84
N GLY A 311 14.31 -27.24 0.02
CA GLY A 311 13.83 -27.06 -1.36
C GLY A 311 12.55 -26.23 -1.44
N LYS A 312 11.61 -26.48 -0.52
CA LYS A 312 10.36 -25.71 -0.42
C LYS A 312 10.58 -24.25 -0.03
N ILE A 313 11.49 -23.96 0.91
CA ILE A 313 11.85 -22.57 1.25
C ILE A 313 12.44 -21.85 0.04
N THR A 314 13.31 -22.51 -0.74
CA THR A 314 13.90 -21.94 -1.96
C THR A 314 12.85 -21.58 -3.01
N GLU A 315 11.76 -22.35 -3.14
CA GLU A 315 10.64 -22.06 -4.06
C GLU A 315 9.85 -20.77 -3.72
N VAL A 316 10.03 -20.22 -2.51
CA VAL A 316 9.27 -19.05 -2.03
C VAL A 316 10.14 -17.92 -1.46
N SER A 317 11.46 -18.07 -1.51
CA SER A 317 12.40 -17.11 -0.89
C SER A 317 12.47 -15.75 -1.58
N ASP A 318 12.07 -15.67 -2.85
CA ASP A 318 12.03 -14.47 -3.66
C ASP A 318 10.71 -13.69 -3.53
N LEU A 319 9.62 -14.36 -3.12
CA LEU A 319 8.31 -13.72 -2.94
C LEU A 319 8.33 -12.44 -2.07
N PRO A 320 9.12 -12.34 -0.98
CA PRO A 320 9.20 -11.12 -0.18
C PRO A 320 9.51 -9.86 -0.96
N THR A 321 10.27 -9.93 -2.06
CA THR A 321 10.61 -8.75 -2.88
C THR A 321 9.42 -8.22 -3.69
N SER A 322 8.34 -8.99 -3.78
CA SER A 322 7.11 -8.65 -4.51
C SER A 322 5.98 -8.16 -3.61
N PHE A 323 6.19 -8.13 -2.29
CA PHE A 323 5.24 -7.56 -1.34
C PHE A 323 5.29 -6.04 -1.40
N SER A 324 4.12 -5.40 -1.30
CA SER A 324 3.98 -3.95 -1.31
C SER A 324 3.58 -3.39 0.04
N ILE A 325 3.00 -4.23 0.90
CA ILE A 325 2.66 -3.85 2.27
C ILE A 325 3.97 -3.81 3.08
N PRO A 326 4.32 -2.68 3.71
CA PRO A 326 5.56 -2.54 4.47
C PRO A 326 5.74 -3.60 5.55
N ASP A 327 4.71 -3.88 6.36
CA ASP A 327 4.78 -4.93 7.38
C ASP A 327 5.10 -6.31 6.80
N PHE A 328 4.54 -6.65 5.63
CA PHE A 328 4.80 -7.93 4.96
C PHE A 328 6.23 -8.00 4.43
N THR A 329 6.65 -6.93 3.77
CA THR A 329 8.01 -6.77 3.23
C THR A 329 9.04 -6.88 4.35
N LEU A 330 8.73 -6.33 5.53
CA LEU A 330 9.58 -6.34 6.71
C LEU A 330 9.57 -7.70 7.42
N LEU A 331 8.40 -8.27 7.71
CA LEU A 331 8.30 -9.47 8.55
C LEU A 331 8.68 -10.76 7.81
N ALA A 332 8.49 -10.84 6.50
CA ALA A 332 8.81 -12.04 5.74
C ALA A 332 10.31 -12.45 5.80
N PRO A 333 11.29 -11.55 5.55
CA PRO A 333 12.71 -11.90 5.72
C PRO A 333 13.05 -12.23 7.18
N LEU A 334 12.43 -11.59 8.18
CA LEU A 334 12.62 -11.93 9.59
C LEU A 334 12.10 -13.35 9.90
N ALA A 335 10.95 -13.74 9.36
CA ALA A 335 10.39 -15.07 9.52
C ALA A 335 11.30 -16.15 8.91
N LEU A 336 11.89 -15.89 7.74
CA LEU A 336 12.90 -16.77 7.13
C LEU A 336 14.17 -16.84 7.98
N CYS A 337 14.68 -15.70 8.42
CA CYS A 337 15.84 -15.64 9.33
C CYS A 337 15.62 -16.54 10.56
N ARG A 338 14.45 -16.43 11.21
CA ARG A 338 14.08 -17.27 12.35
C ARG A 338 14.02 -18.74 12.01
N TRP A 339 13.46 -19.10 10.86
CA TRP A 339 13.44 -20.49 10.41
C TRP A 339 14.85 -21.04 10.26
N PHE A 340 15.75 -20.32 9.58
CA PHE A 340 17.14 -20.75 9.42
C PHE A 340 17.90 -20.83 10.76
N LEU A 341 17.70 -19.86 11.67
CA LEU A 341 18.31 -19.88 13.00
C LEU A 341 17.89 -21.10 13.81
N ARG A 342 16.61 -21.46 13.78
CA ARG A 342 16.07 -22.63 14.50
C ARG A 342 16.59 -23.95 13.97
N HIS A 343 17.10 -23.95 12.73
CA HIS A 343 17.71 -25.11 12.08
C HIS A 343 19.24 -24.99 11.99
N ASN A 344 19.87 -24.12 12.79
CA ASN A 344 21.32 -23.94 12.85
C ASN A 344 21.99 -23.55 11.51
N ASN A 345 21.24 -22.94 10.59
CA ASN A 345 21.73 -22.47 9.30
C ASN A 345 22.13 -20.99 9.37
N PHE A 346 23.19 -20.70 10.13
CA PHE A 346 23.56 -19.32 10.51
C PHE A 346 23.94 -18.43 9.32
N THR A 347 24.61 -18.96 8.29
CA THR A 347 24.99 -18.19 7.11
C THR A 347 23.77 -17.64 6.37
N LEU A 348 22.76 -18.49 6.11
CA LEU A 348 21.52 -18.06 5.46
C LEU A 348 20.72 -17.13 6.37
N ALA A 349 20.64 -17.43 7.67
CA ALA A 349 20.02 -16.53 8.64
C ALA A 349 20.64 -15.12 8.61
N LYS A 350 21.96 -15.02 8.43
CA LYS A 350 22.68 -13.74 8.33
C LYS A 350 22.27 -12.93 7.09
N PHE A 351 22.10 -13.58 5.94
CA PHE A 351 21.61 -12.91 4.73
C PHE A 351 20.19 -12.36 4.90
N TYR A 352 19.27 -13.16 5.43
CA TYR A 352 17.90 -12.70 5.66
C TYR A 352 17.80 -11.64 6.75
N PHE A 353 18.66 -11.71 7.77
CA PHE A 353 18.75 -10.65 8.77
C PHE A 353 19.30 -9.35 8.18
N ALA A 354 20.29 -9.42 7.29
CA ALA A 354 20.81 -8.26 6.60
C ALA A 354 19.70 -7.56 5.80
N GLU A 355 18.89 -8.32 5.05
CA GLU A 355 17.72 -7.79 4.32
C GLU A 355 16.70 -7.14 5.26
N TYR A 356 16.29 -7.85 6.33
CA TYR A 356 15.41 -7.30 7.36
C TYR A 356 15.94 -6.00 7.97
N SER A 357 17.23 -5.96 8.30
CA SER A 357 17.86 -4.82 8.94
C SER A 357 17.98 -3.63 7.99
N SER A 358 18.23 -3.88 6.70
CA SER A 358 18.24 -2.86 5.65
C SER A 358 16.87 -2.21 5.49
N LEU A 359 15.80 -3.02 5.46
CA LEU A 359 14.43 -2.55 5.43
C LEU A 359 14.06 -1.79 6.72
N SER A 360 14.44 -2.30 7.88
CA SER A 360 14.23 -1.63 9.17
C SER A 360 14.90 -0.26 9.20
N LEU A 361 16.15 -0.16 8.74
CA LEU A 361 16.86 1.10 8.62
C LEU A 361 16.15 2.04 7.65
N LYS A 362 15.74 1.56 6.47
CA LYS A 362 15.01 2.37 5.49
C LYS A 362 13.72 2.96 6.09
N MET A 363 12.90 2.13 6.75
CA MET A 363 11.64 2.54 7.35
C MET A 363 11.83 3.47 8.54
N SER A 364 12.86 3.22 9.35
CA SER A 364 13.18 4.04 10.53
C SER A 364 14.06 5.25 10.21
N MET A 365 14.29 5.59 8.93
CA MET A 365 15.20 6.66 8.51
C MET A 365 16.63 6.53 9.06
N GLY A 366 17.10 5.30 9.20
CA GLY A 366 18.45 4.96 9.63
C GLY A 366 18.62 4.81 11.14
N SER A 367 17.56 4.94 11.92
CA SER A 367 17.64 4.98 13.39
C SER A 367 17.54 3.61 14.08
N SER A 368 16.96 2.59 13.42
CA SER A 368 16.73 1.28 14.04
C SER A 368 17.00 0.12 13.06
N TYR A 369 17.80 -0.85 13.51
CA TYR A 369 18.02 -2.13 12.83
C TYR A 369 16.88 -3.14 13.08
N ASP A 370 16.00 -2.83 14.03
CA ASP A 370 14.87 -3.66 14.42
C ASP A 370 13.69 -2.76 14.73
N VAL A 371 12.99 -2.37 13.67
CA VAL A 371 11.85 -1.45 13.80
C VAL A 371 10.63 -2.15 14.39
N SER A 372 10.46 -3.46 14.14
CA SER A 372 9.36 -4.26 14.70
C SER A 372 9.62 -4.75 16.14
N LYS A 373 10.84 -4.58 16.68
CA LYS A 373 11.26 -5.09 17.99
C LYS A 373 11.20 -6.60 18.17
N LEU A 374 10.90 -7.34 17.10
CA LEU A 374 10.85 -8.80 17.09
C LEU A 374 12.23 -9.43 16.86
N ALA A 375 13.29 -8.66 16.61
CA ALA A 375 14.64 -9.16 16.29
C ALA A 375 15.72 -8.73 17.30
N SER A 376 15.34 -8.15 18.45
CA SER A 376 16.28 -7.68 19.48
C SER A 376 17.30 -8.74 19.90
N ASP A 377 16.88 -9.97 20.15
CA ASP A 377 17.77 -11.10 20.48
C ASP A 377 18.67 -11.57 19.32
N ILE A 378 18.41 -11.12 18.09
CA ILE A 378 19.28 -11.35 16.93
C ILE A 378 20.29 -10.21 16.80
N VAL A 379 19.84 -8.95 16.94
CA VAL A 379 20.67 -7.75 16.91
C VAL A 379 21.85 -7.87 17.89
N ASP A 380 21.60 -8.39 19.09
CA ASP A 380 22.61 -8.51 20.15
C ASP A 380 23.63 -9.64 19.93
N ARG A 381 23.44 -10.48 18.91
CA ARG A 381 24.32 -11.65 18.68
C ARG A 381 25.70 -11.22 18.16
N PRO A 382 26.80 -11.89 18.59
CA PRO A 382 28.16 -11.54 18.16
C PRO A 382 28.35 -11.50 16.64
N TRP A 383 27.76 -12.44 15.89
CA TRP A 383 27.89 -12.51 14.44
C TRP A 383 27.09 -11.43 13.69
N CYS A 384 26.17 -10.74 14.36
CA CYS A 384 25.48 -9.55 13.85
C CYS A 384 26.29 -8.27 14.06
N LYS A 385 27.20 -8.22 15.04
CA LYS A 385 27.98 -7.01 15.34
C LYS A 385 28.77 -6.51 14.13
N GLY A 386 29.33 -7.41 13.33
CA GLY A 386 30.03 -7.05 12.08
C GLY A 386 29.13 -6.48 10.97
N LEU A 387 27.81 -6.65 11.03
CA LEU A 387 26.86 -6.02 10.10
C LEU A 387 26.45 -4.61 10.56
N ILE A 388 26.52 -4.35 11.87
CA ILE A 388 25.97 -3.14 12.51
C ILE A 388 27.07 -2.08 12.73
N GLN A 389 28.33 -2.48 12.91
CA GLN A 389 29.38 -1.61 13.47
C GLN A 389 30.08 -0.61 12.52
N ASP A 390 29.64 -0.41 11.28
CA ASP A 390 30.36 0.47 10.33
C ASP A 390 29.83 1.92 10.19
N LYS A 391 28.75 2.32 10.86
CA LYS A 391 28.20 3.70 10.72
C LYS A 391 28.48 4.65 11.88
N ALA A 392 28.67 4.17 13.10
CA ALA A 392 28.89 5.04 14.27
C ALA A 392 30.26 5.76 14.26
N ARG A 393 31.21 5.31 13.44
CA ARG A 393 32.54 5.93 13.33
C ARG A 393 32.65 7.09 12.33
N LYS A 394 31.63 7.36 11.50
CA LYS A 394 31.70 8.42 10.47
C LYS A 394 30.86 9.67 10.77
N THR A 395 29.85 9.59 11.62
CA THR A 395 29.03 10.77 11.97
C THR A 395 29.70 11.69 12.98
N THR A 396 30.64 11.20 13.79
CA THR A 396 31.40 12.04 14.73
C THR A 396 32.60 12.75 14.09
N SER A 397 33.03 12.37 12.88
CA SER A 397 34.12 13.03 12.17
C SER A 397 33.65 14.17 11.26
N SER A 398 32.41 14.16 10.76
CA SER A 398 31.88 15.23 9.90
C SER A 398 31.40 16.46 10.66
N GLU A 399 31.14 16.37 11.96
CA GLU A 399 30.77 17.52 12.81
C GLU A 399 31.98 18.29 13.36
N ARG A 400 33.22 17.85 13.07
CA ARG A 400 34.45 18.54 13.48
C ARG A 400 35.14 19.36 12.39
N GLU A 401 34.62 19.36 11.16
CA GLU A 401 35.21 20.09 10.02
C GLU A 401 34.42 21.34 9.58
N PHE A 402 33.35 21.70 10.31
CA PHE A 402 32.58 22.94 10.08
C PHE A 402 32.42 23.80 11.35
N SER A 403 33.38 23.73 12.27
CA SER A 403 33.51 24.65 13.42
C SER A 403 34.58 25.69 13.15
#